data_AF-A0A8J2PVY3-F1
#
_entry.id   AF-A0A8J2PVY3-F1
#
_cell.length_a   1.000
_cell.length_b   1.000
_cell.length_c   1.000
_cell.angle_alpha   90.00
_cell.angle_beta   90.00
_cell.angle_gamma   90.00
#
_symmetry.space_group_name_H-M   'P 1'
#
loop_
_entity.id
_entity.type
_entity.pdbx_description
1 polymer ?
#
loop_
_entity_poly.entity_id
_entity_poly.type
_entity_poly.pdbx_seq_one_letter_code
_entity_poly.pdbx_strand_id
1 'polypeptide(L)'
;MHITLGAFDVEPFRCAKSSFCVNSCNPSPCPGNGTCVLKSSYNEDLIGMYRNLWNVSCDCPKPGYIFRFDVNKCVDINECLYVNCEQMHGDNWECANLKGSYSCVCKLGFIPINNSCMPIKLFPGLSWKGPALAGAIKFHLQVIVLIFSLLLSSS
;
A
#
# COMPACT_ATOMS: atom_id res chain seq x y z
N MET A 1 15.36 -2.81 -7.48
CA MET A 1 16.13 -1.68 -8.05
C MET A 1 17.56 -1.86 -7.59
N HIS A 2 18.47 -2.20 -8.51
CA HIS A 2 19.87 -2.51 -8.22
C HIS A 2 20.66 -1.23 -7.94
N ILE A 3 21.34 -1.17 -6.80
CA ILE A 3 22.37 -0.16 -6.55
C ILE A 3 23.68 -0.90 -6.48
N THR A 4 24.48 -0.72 -7.52
CA THR A 4 25.82 -1.26 -7.66
C THR A 4 26.79 -0.24 -7.06
N LEU A 5 27.36 -0.51 -5.89
CA LEU A 5 28.51 0.23 -5.36
C LEU A 5 29.46 -0.73 -4.64
N GLY A 6 30.65 -0.93 -5.24
CA GLY A 6 31.84 -1.42 -4.56
C GLY A 6 32.13 -2.93 -4.64
N ALA A 7 32.35 -3.46 -5.85
CA ALA A 7 33.10 -4.71 -5.99
C ALA A 7 34.59 -4.43 -5.69
N PHE A 8 35.03 -4.63 -4.45
CA PHE A 8 36.45 -4.70 -4.11
C PHE A 8 36.91 -6.09 -3.66
N ASP A 9 35.98 -7.05 -3.51
CA ASP A 9 36.35 -8.46 -3.30
C ASP A 9 35.65 -9.34 -4.34
N VAL A 10 36.44 -9.85 -5.28
CA VAL A 10 36.01 -10.75 -6.36
C VAL A 10 36.06 -12.21 -5.93
N GLU A 11 36.51 -12.51 -4.71
CA GLU A 11 36.55 -13.86 -4.17
C GLU A 11 35.31 -14.16 -3.30
N PRO A 12 34.42 -15.05 -3.76
CA PRO A 12 33.29 -15.46 -2.96
C PRO A 12 33.70 -16.23 -1.71
N PHE A 13 32.98 -16.02 -0.60
CA PHE A 13 33.22 -16.62 0.72
C PHE A 13 34.52 -16.27 1.45
N ARG A 14 35.34 -15.34 0.97
CA ARG A 14 36.51 -14.88 1.72
C ARG A 14 36.13 -14.27 3.09
N CYS A 15 34.93 -13.67 3.16
CA CYS A 15 34.30 -13.17 4.38
C CYS A 15 33.81 -14.25 5.35
N ALA A 16 33.66 -15.52 4.92
CA ALA A 16 33.28 -16.63 5.80
C ALA A 16 34.49 -17.25 6.51
N LYS A 17 35.70 -17.02 6.00
CA LYS A 17 36.96 -17.60 6.52
C LYS A 17 37.71 -16.66 7.46
N SER A 18 37.54 -15.35 7.28
CA SER A 18 38.03 -14.31 8.19
C SER A 18 36.84 -13.43 8.55
N SER A 19 36.60 -13.24 9.85
CA SER A 19 35.48 -12.50 10.47
C SER A 19 35.30 -11.03 10.05
N PHE A 20 35.96 -10.58 8.99
CA PHE A 20 35.84 -9.26 8.41
C PHE A 20 34.94 -9.33 7.17
N CYS A 21 33.64 -9.19 7.41
CA CYS A 21 32.71 -8.80 6.36
C CYS A 21 33.11 -7.41 5.83
N VAL A 22 32.99 -7.21 4.52
CA VAL A 22 33.02 -5.85 3.95
C VAL A 22 31.90 -5.06 4.64
N ASN A 23 32.26 -3.95 5.29
CA ASN A 23 31.28 -3.04 5.84
C ASN A 23 30.66 -2.25 4.68
N SER A 24 29.50 -2.67 4.19
CA SER A 24 28.76 -1.99 3.10
C SER A 24 28.33 -0.55 3.44
N CYS A 25 28.49 -0.12 4.70
CA CYS A 25 28.31 1.25 5.16
C CYS A 25 29.63 2.04 5.29
N ASN A 26 30.76 1.49 4.84
CA ASN A 26 32.06 2.17 4.86
C ASN A 26 32.80 2.05 3.51
N PRO A 27 32.84 3.12 2.69
CA PRO A 27 32.26 4.44 2.93
C PRO A 27 30.72 4.43 2.88
N SER A 28 30.08 5.32 3.63
CA SER A 28 28.62 5.39 3.66
C SER A 28 28.07 5.83 2.30
N PRO A 29 27.13 5.09 1.69
CA PRO A 29 26.46 5.51 0.46
C PRO A 29 25.37 6.57 0.71
N CYS A 30 25.10 6.92 1.97
CA CYS A 30 24.04 7.83 2.34
C CYS A 30 24.44 9.30 2.13
N PRO A 31 23.55 10.14 1.58
CA PRO A 31 23.85 11.56 1.41
C PRO A 31 23.98 12.27 2.78
N GLY A 32 24.93 13.20 2.87
CA GLY A 32 25.19 13.95 4.10
C GLY A 32 25.74 13.07 5.21
N ASN A 33 25.34 13.36 6.46
CA ASN A 33 25.70 12.54 7.63
C ASN A 33 24.61 11.50 7.96
N GLY A 34 23.97 10.95 6.93
CA GLY A 34 22.89 9.96 7.09
C GLY A 34 23.42 8.64 7.66
N THR A 35 22.71 8.07 8.62
CA THR A 35 23.03 6.76 9.20
C THR A 35 22.77 5.67 8.15
N CYS A 36 23.82 4.95 7.78
CA CYS A 36 23.69 3.79 6.92
C CYS A 36 23.30 2.57 7.76
N VAL A 37 22.34 1.80 7.26
CA VAL A 37 21.78 0.63 7.93
C VAL A 37 21.76 -0.55 6.98
N LEU A 38 22.26 -1.69 7.45
CA LEU A 38 22.11 -2.96 6.75
C LEU A 38 20.72 -3.52 7.05
N LYS A 39 19.85 -3.57 6.04
CA LYS A 39 18.51 -4.14 6.18
C LYS A 39 18.56 -5.62 5.78
N SER A 40 18.94 -6.48 6.73
CA SER A 40 19.12 -7.92 6.50
C SER A 40 17.91 -8.61 5.85
N SER A 41 16.69 -8.16 6.17
CA SER A 41 15.45 -8.68 5.58
C SER A 41 15.31 -8.48 4.07
N TYR A 42 16.03 -7.52 3.48
CA TYR A 42 16.03 -7.30 2.03
C TYR A 42 17.21 -7.97 1.31
N ASN A 43 18.03 -8.74 2.05
CA ASN A 43 19.18 -9.46 1.51
C ASN A 43 18.80 -10.92 1.26
N GLU A 44 17.82 -11.14 0.38
CA GLU A 44 17.33 -12.48 0.02
C GLU A 44 17.97 -13.04 -1.27
N ASP A 45 18.68 -12.20 -2.03
CA ASP A 45 19.41 -12.62 -3.22
C ASP A 45 20.72 -13.31 -2.83
N LEU A 46 20.72 -14.64 -2.85
CA LEU A 46 21.87 -15.48 -2.55
C LEU A 46 23.08 -15.17 -3.45
N ILE A 47 22.88 -14.85 -4.73
CA ILE A 47 23.96 -14.50 -5.66
C ILE A 47 24.52 -13.14 -5.29
N GLY A 48 23.65 -12.19 -4.96
CA GLY A 48 24.02 -10.88 -4.43
C GLY A 48 24.86 -10.98 -3.17
N MET A 49 24.40 -11.76 -2.18
CA MET A 49 25.14 -12.02 -0.94
C MET A 49 26.50 -12.67 -1.20
N TYR A 50 26.56 -13.68 -2.06
CA TYR A 50 27.80 -14.35 -2.48
C TYR A 50 28.81 -13.39 -3.13
N ARG A 51 28.31 -12.38 -3.85
CA ARG A 51 29.11 -11.32 -4.50
C ARG A 51 29.31 -10.07 -3.63
N ASN A 52 28.97 -10.12 -2.34
CA ASN A 52 29.01 -8.96 -1.42
C ASN A 52 28.17 -7.76 -1.87
N LEU A 53 27.12 -7.97 -2.67
CA LEU A 53 26.15 -6.96 -3.10
C LEU A 53 25.02 -6.85 -2.08
N TRP A 54 25.38 -6.41 -0.87
CA TRP A 54 24.42 -6.24 0.21
C TRP A 54 23.49 -5.06 -0.03
N ASN A 55 22.19 -5.28 0.14
CA ASN A 55 21.20 -4.23 0.15
C ASN A 55 21.29 -3.44 1.47
N VAL A 56 21.84 -2.23 1.36
CA VAL A 56 21.90 -1.24 2.43
C VAL A 56 20.89 -0.14 2.19
N SER A 57 20.46 0.51 3.26
CA SER A 57 19.56 1.65 3.21
C SER A 57 20.09 2.76 4.09
N CYS A 58 19.46 3.93 4.01
CA CYS A 58 19.76 5.08 4.84
C CYS A 58 18.56 5.34 5.76
N ASP A 59 18.83 5.72 7.00
CA ASP A 59 17.75 6.09 7.91
C ASP A 59 17.09 7.40 7.48
N CYS A 60 15.77 7.42 7.63
CA CYS A 60 14.97 8.62 7.43
C CYS A 60 14.74 9.34 8.76
N PRO A 61 14.85 10.68 8.82
CA PRO A 61 14.67 11.43 10.06
C PRO A 61 13.27 11.29 10.68
N LYS A 62 12.26 10.99 9.84
CA LYS A 62 10.86 10.83 10.27
C LYS A 62 10.44 9.36 10.18
N PRO A 63 9.71 8.83 11.17
CA PRO A 63 9.17 7.47 11.12
C PRO A 63 8.09 7.35 10.04
N GLY A 64 7.87 6.13 9.54
CA GLY A 64 6.93 5.87 8.43
C GLY A 64 7.49 6.24 7.05
N TYR A 65 8.80 6.49 6.93
CA TYR A 65 9.45 6.80 5.66
C TYR A 65 10.56 5.81 5.35
N ILE A 66 10.76 5.54 4.07
CA ILE A 66 11.85 4.73 3.54
C ILE A 66 12.72 5.58 2.60
N PHE A 67 14.03 5.44 2.72
CA PHE A 67 14.94 6.13 1.81
C PHE A 67 14.95 5.45 0.45
N ARG A 68 14.67 6.24 -0.60
CA ARG A 68 14.68 5.79 -1.99
C ARG A 68 15.81 6.45 -2.77
N PHE A 69 16.69 5.62 -3.31
CA PHE A 69 17.89 6.06 -4.01
C PHE A 69 17.62 6.57 -5.44
N ASP A 70 16.58 6.11 -6.13
CA ASP A 70 16.17 6.65 -7.44
C ASP A 70 15.86 8.14 -7.37
N VAL A 71 15.25 8.58 -6.27
CA VAL A 71 14.84 9.97 -6.05
C VAL A 71 15.71 10.68 -5.01
N ASN A 72 16.71 9.98 -4.46
CA ASN A 72 17.62 10.41 -3.40
C ASN A 72 16.90 11.11 -2.22
N LYS A 73 15.75 10.57 -1.80
CA LYS A 73 14.86 11.19 -0.82
C LYS A 73 14.15 10.14 0.04
N CYS A 74 13.78 10.55 1.25
CA CYS A 74 12.82 9.83 2.08
C CYS A 74 11.43 9.97 1.48
N VAL A 75 10.85 8.83 1.11
CA VAL A 75 9.47 8.75 0.65
C VAL A 75 8.62 8.08 1.71
N ASP A 76 7.36 8.45 1.71
CA ASP A 76 6.35 7.84 2.54
C ASP A 76 6.26 6.33 2.26
N ILE A 77 6.20 5.51 3.31
CA ILE A 77 5.92 4.08 3.17
C ILE A 77 4.43 3.94 2.97
N ASN A 78 4.00 3.24 1.91
CA ASN A 78 2.59 2.93 1.75
C ASN A 78 2.26 1.62 2.46
N GLU A 79 1.82 1.70 3.72
CA GLU A 79 1.54 0.50 4.50
C GLU A 79 0.33 -0.28 4.00
N CYS A 80 -0.57 0.38 3.26
CA CYS A 80 -1.75 -0.26 2.67
C CYS A 80 -1.43 -1.30 1.60
N LEU A 81 -0.18 -1.39 1.13
CA LEU A 81 0.25 -2.47 0.24
C LEU A 81 0.38 -3.83 0.95
N TYR A 82 0.44 -3.84 2.28
CA TYR A 82 0.64 -5.04 3.08
C TYR A 82 -0.29 -5.14 4.29
N VAL A 83 -0.97 -4.07 4.68
CA VAL A 83 -2.01 -4.08 5.71
C VAL A 83 -3.36 -4.43 5.10
N ASN A 84 -4.01 -5.46 5.65
CA ASN A 84 -5.40 -5.79 5.32
C ASN A 84 -6.34 -5.36 6.46
N CYS A 85 -6.95 -4.19 6.32
CA CYS A 85 -7.88 -3.65 7.32
C CYS A 85 -9.16 -4.49 7.46
N GLU A 86 -9.64 -5.15 6.40
CA GLU A 86 -10.82 -6.02 6.51
C GLU A 86 -10.53 -7.25 7.37
N GLN A 87 -9.34 -7.82 7.25
CA GLN A 87 -8.91 -8.93 8.09
C GLN A 87 -8.79 -8.52 9.57
N MET A 88 -8.39 -7.28 9.85
CA MET A 88 -8.19 -6.78 11.22
C MET A 88 -9.48 -6.30 11.89
N HIS A 89 -10.37 -5.65 11.14
CA HIS A 89 -11.53 -4.93 11.69
C HIS A 89 -12.89 -5.43 11.17
N GLY A 90 -12.90 -6.36 10.21
CA GLY A 90 -14.10 -6.92 9.59
C GLY A 90 -14.48 -6.24 8.28
N ASP A 91 -15.64 -6.61 7.74
CA ASP A 91 -16.08 -6.14 6.42
C ASP A 91 -16.25 -4.62 6.35
N ASN A 92 -16.02 -4.08 5.15
CA ASN A 92 -16.19 -2.67 4.81
C ASN A 92 -15.20 -1.70 5.46
N TRP A 93 -14.11 -2.21 6.03
CA TRP A 93 -12.94 -1.41 6.36
C TRP A 93 -11.99 -1.34 5.15
N GLU A 94 -11.26 -0.25 5.00
CA GLU A 94 -10.22 -0.09 3.99
C GLU A 94 -9.02 0.67 4.58
N CYS A 95 -7.85 0.45 4.01
CA CYS A 95 -6.64 1.15 4.42
C CYS A 95 -6.51 2.46 3.64
N ALA A 96 -6.34 3.56 4.38
CA ALA A 96 -5.99 4.86 3.84
C ALA A 96 -4.52 5.17 4.17
N ASN A 97 -3.71 5.34 3.13
CA ASN A 97 -2.32 5.74 3.28
C ASN A 97 -2.25 7.22 3.68
N LEU A 98 -1.53 7.53 4.76
CA LEU A 98 -1.35 8.87 5.29
C LEU A 98 0.13 9.23 5.30
N LYS A 99 0.42 10.52 5.42
CA LYS A 99 1.81 10.97 5.47
C LYS A 99 2.49 10.52 6.77
N GLY A 100 3.39 9.54 6.68
CA GLY A 100 4.17 8.92 7.75
C GLY A 100 3.42 7.82 8.52
N SER A 101 2.26 7.37 8.03
CA SER A 101 1.43 6.38 8.71
C SER A 101 0.31 5.86 7.81
N TYR A 102 -0.57 5.03 8.36
CA TYR A 102 -1.80 4.62 7.72
C TYR A 102 -2.95 4.65 8.73
N SER A 103 -4.17 4.59 8.21
CA SER A 103 -5.36 4.41 9.05
C SER A 103 -6.33 3.44 8.39
N CYS A 104 -6.92 2.55 9.18
CA CYS A 104 -8.08 1.78 8.73
C CYS A 104 -9.33 2.65 8.90
N VAL A 105 -10.03 2.88 7.80
CA VAL A 105 -11.25 3.70 7.74
C VAL A 105 -12.40 2.89 7.12
N CYS A 106 -13.64 3.35 7.27
CA CYS A 106 -14.74 2.70 6.57
C CYS A 106 -14.73 3.03 5.07
N LYS A 107 -15.03 2.03 4.24
CA LYS A 107 -15.23 2.18 2.80
C LYS A 107 -16.26 3.26 2.50
N LEU A 108 -16.13 3.90 1.34
CA LEU A 108 -17.08 4.92 0.89
C LEU A 108 -18.54 4.44 0.98
N GLY A 109 -19.38 5.26 1.65
CA GLY A 109 -20.78 4.96 1.91
C GLY A 109 -21.03 4.11 3.16
N PHE A 110 -20.01 3.88 3.98
CA PHE A 110 -20.12 3.31 5.32
C PHE A 110 -19.60 4.30 6.37
N ILE A 111 -20.09 4.16 7.60
CA ILE A 111 -19.69 4.97 8.76
C ILE A 111 -19.32 4.07 9.94
N PRO A 112 -18.32 4.45 10.75
CA PRO A 112 -17.91 3.66 11.90
C PRO A 112 -18.93 3.79 13.03
N ILE A 113 -19.52 2.67 13.44
CA ILE A 113 -20.46 2.54 14.56
C ILE A 113 -20.06 1.32 15.37
N ASN A 114 -19.77 1.48 16.67
CA ASN A 114 -19.40 0.37 17.57
C ASN A 114 -18.31 -0.55 17.00
N ASN A 115 -17.24 0.04 16.46
CA ASN A 115 -16.12 -0.69 15.83
C ASN A 115 -16.51 -1.54 14.59
N SER A 116 -17.65 -1.23 13.96
CA SER A 116 -18.12 -1.84 12.72
C SER A 116 -18.43 -0.76 11.68
N CYS A 117 -18.27 -1.08 10.40
CA CYS A 117 -18.63 -0.17 9.32
C CYS A 117 -20.06 -0.44 8.87
N MET A 118 -20.98 0.45 9.23
CA MET A 118 -22.39 0.37 8.87
C MET A 118 -22.72 1.23 7.66
N PRO A 119 -23.62 0.79 6.76
CA PRO A 119 -23.97 1.58 5.58
C PRO A 119 -24.70 2.87 5.96
N ILE A 120 -24.42 3.96 5.24
CA ILE A 120 -25.15 5.21 5.39
C ILE A 120 -26.62 5.03 5.00
N LYS A 121 -27.52 5.68 5.74
CA LYS A 121 -28.95 5.76 5.38
C LYS A 121 -29.13 6.87 4.35
N LEU A 122 -29.67 6.51 3.19
CA LEU A 122 -29.99 7.47 2.12
C LEU A 122 -31.40 8.06 2.33
N PHE A 123 -32.35 7.20 2.67
CA PHE A 123 -33.74 7.54 2.99
C PHE A 123 -34.25 6.61 4.10
N PRO A 124 -35.40 6.90 4.76
CA PRO A 124 -36.03 5.95 5.66
C PRO A 124 -36.26 4.60 4.96
N GLY A 125 -35.66 3.53 5.51
CA GLY A 125 -35.73 2.18 4.94
C GLY A 125 -34.77 1.88 3.78
N LEU A 126 -33.99 2.85 3.30
CA LEU A 126 -32.98 2.65 2.24
C LEU A 126 -31.57 2.95 2.74
N SER A 127 -30.69 1.94 2.70
CA SER A 127 -29.27 2.06 3.05
C SER A 127 -28.38 1.81 1.84
N TRP A 128 -27.18 2.41 1.86
CA TRP A 128 -26.12 2.12 0.91
C TRP A 128 -25.79 0.62 0.89
N LYS A 129 -25.56 0.06 -0.30
CA LYS A 129 -25.15 -1.35 -0.49
C LYS A 129 -23.84 -1.49 -1.27
N GLY A 130 -23.02 -0.44 -1.28
CA GLY A 130 -21.79 -0.38 -2.06
C GLY A 130 -21.95 0.38 -3.37
N PRO A 131 -20.84 0.73 -4.04
CA PRO A 131 -20.87 1.31 -5.37
C PRO A 131 -21.51 0.30 -6.31
N ALA A 132 -22.68 0.63 -6.84
CA ALA A 132 -23.30 -0.14 -7.90
C ALA A 132 -22.35 -0.13 -9.11
N LEU A 133 -21.59 -1.21 -9.32
CA LEU A 133 -21.04 -1.50 -10.63
C LEU A 133 -22.22 -1.67 -11.57
N ALA A 134 -22.50 -0.63 -12.36
CA ALA A 134 -23.32 -0.68 -13.58
C ALA A 134 -24.61 -1.56 -13.49
N GLY A 135 -25.56 -1.16 -12.65
CA GLY A 135 -26.88 -1.81 -12.58
C GLY A 135 -28.08 -0.87 -12.60
N ALA A 136 -27.85 0.45 -12.65
CA ALA A 136 -28.91 1.46 -12.71
C ALA A 136 -29.26 1.85 -14.15
N ILE A 137 -29.49 0.88 -15.04
CA ILE A 137 -30.37 1.08 -16.21
C ILE A 137 -31.23 -0.17 -16.39
N LYS A 138 -32.10 -0.43 -15.41
CA LYS A 138 -33.41 -1.01 -15.69
C LYS A 138 -34.41 -0.51 -14.65
N PHE A 139 -34.43 0.81 -14.44
CA PHE A 139 -35.65 1.45 -13.97
C PHE A 139 -36.69 1.15 -15.03
N HIS A 140 -37.63 0.28 -14.65
CA HIS A 140 -38.63 -0.26 -15.54
C HIS A 140 -39.50 0.89 -16.05
N LEU A 141 -39.15 1.42 -17.22
CA LEU A 141 -39.95 2.32 -18.04
C LEU A 141 -41.20 1.58 -18.58
N GLN A 142 -41.80 0.67 -17.81
CA GLN A 142 -43.05 0.01 -18.17
C GLN A 142 -44.24 0.53 -17.37
N VAL A 143 -44.03 1.26 -16.26
CA VAL A 143 -45.17 1.79 -15.49
C VAL A 143 -45.77 3.04 -16.14
N ILE A 144 -44.99 3.82 -16.89
CA ILE A 144 -45.46 5.07 -17.51
C ILE A 144 -46.15 4.82 -18.87
N VAL A 145 -45.78 3.76 -19.60
CA VAL A 145 -46.34 3.47 -20.94
C VAL A 145 -47.76 2.87 -20.88
N LEU A 146 -48.12 2.18 -19.80
CA LEU A 146 -49.45 1.55 -19.65
C LEU A 146 -50.57 2.54 -19.32
N ILE A 147 -50.26 3.70 -18.74
CA ILE A 147 -51.29 4.70 -18.36
C ILE A 147 -51.73 5.52 -19.59
N PHE A 148 -50.83 5.76 -20.55
CA PHE A 148 -51.16 6.51 -21.77
C PHE A 148 -51.95 5.69 -22.80
N SER A 149 -51.78 4.37 -22.86
CA SER A 149 -52.50 3.49 -23.80
C SER A 149 -53.93 3.15 -23.38
N LEU A 150 -54.30 3.36 -22.11
CA LEU A 150 -55.67 3.24 -21.62
C LEU A 150 -56.50 4.53 -21.75
N LEU A 151 -55.85 5.69 -21.97
CA LEU A 151 -56.53 6.98 -22.17
C LEU A 151 -56.77 7.35 -23.64
N LEU A 152 -56.25 6.56 -24.59
CA LEU A 152 -56.37 6.80 -26.04
C LEU A 152 -57.27 5.79 -26.78
N SER A 153 -57.97 4.88 -26.08
CA SER A 153 -58.81 3.84 -26.70
C SER A 153 -60.29 3.85 -26.30
N SER A 154 -60.79 4.91 -25.68
CA SER A 154 -62.24 5.13 -25.51
C SER A 154 -62.65 6.53 -25.98
N SER A 155 -62.58 6.72 -27.31
CA SER A 155 -63.47 7.60 -28.07
C SER A 155 -64.47 6.73 -28.81
#